data_AF-A0A7C6DIE6-F1
#
_entry.id   AF-A0A7C6DIE6-F1
#
_cell.length_a   1.000
_cell.length_b   1.000
_cell.length_c   1.000
_cell.angle_alpha   90.00
_cell.angle_beta   90.00
_cell.angle_gamma   90.00
#
_symmetry.space_group_name_H-M   'P 1'
#
loop_
_entity.id
_entity.type
_entity.pdbx_description
1 polymer ?
#
loop_
_entity_poly.entity_id
_entity_poly.type
_entity_poly.pdbx_seq_one_letter_code
_entity_poly.pdbx_strand_id
1 'polypeptide(L)'
;MAKTVSIPALWVCSLAVLLGGGCDRDQQAIRTYQIPKQQLGAGATTLPDAAALSEPAASQQRPPLHASAGGAGTLRWDVPEGWQAIAAGQMRVAAYQVSPQHPEVVLTVIPLGPEAGELLANVNRWEGQIGLPPSKPQDLPRVVKRIEVAGKAVDLIDLSGPENANPRLGLLAAIVPHEGRVWFFKLAGPMQLVAAQREKFEALIRSIRVDVDEAAPPAEAAPGELPPGHPPIGGAAPSTAAGAAQLPPGHPPIAALAAASDIRYSLPQGWVKDDPRPLRHVSFTVPGPDGQTAEMIVSKLEAAGAGTYLDNINRWRGQVGLPPIKQGDPQPVEQLTVGGADAARYDLVGPNRRMLVAVVAKGPDLWFFRFSGPTTLIDEHEAAFDRFLSSVQFVTDPPSQSPSRDPDQH
;
A
#
# COMPACT_ATOMS: atom_id res chain seq x y z
N MET A 1 45.80 -40.67 -56.67
CA MET A 1 45.03 -39.84 -55.70
C MET A 1 44.81 -40.65 -54.44
N ALA A 2 44.70 -40.00 -53.28
CA ALA A 2 44.52 -40.59 -51.94
C ALA A 2 45.53 -41.67 -51.52
N LYS A 3 46.59 -41.26 -50.80
CA LYS A 3 47.26 -42.11 -49.81
C LYS A 3 47.49 -41.32 -48.52
N THR A 4 47.05 -41.91 -47.42
CA THR A 4 47.19 -41.43 -46.05
C THR A 4 48.68 -41.32 -45.67
N VAL A 5 49.04 -40.28 -44.93
CA VAL A 5 50.35 -40.17 -44.26
C VAL A 5 50.11 -39.96 -42.77
N SER A 6 50.79 -40.76 -41.95
CA SER A 6 50.68 -40.75 -40.49
C SER A 6 52.04 -41.08 -39.89
N ILE A 7 52.71 -40.09 -39.30
CA ILE A 7 53.98 -40.17 -38.55
C ILE A 7 54.02 -38.95 -37.59
N PRO A 8 54.79 -38.96 -36.47
CA PRO A 8 54.39 -39.60 -35.22
C PRO A 8 54.42 -38.64 -34.01
N ALA A 9 54.23 -39.19 -32.80
CA ALA A 9 54.43 -38.52 -31.51
C ALA A 9 55.93 -38.39 -31.11
N LEU A 10 56.16 -37.98 -29.84
CA LEU A 10 57.47 -37.87 -29.11
C LEU A 10 58.21 -36.53 -29.38
N TRP A 11 59.01 -35.89 -28.52
CA TRP A 11 59.44 -36.04 -27.09
C TRP A 11 60.22 -34.75 -26.67
N VAL A 12 60.50 -34.34 -25.42
CA VAL A 12 60.07 -34.72 -24.05
C VAL A 12 60.48 -33.63 -23.00
N CYS A 13 59.92 -33.68 -21.78
CA CYS A 13 60.37 -33.10 -20.48
C CYS A 13 61.08 -31.73 -20.35
N SER A 14 60.56 -30.90 -19.41
CA SER A 14 61.25 -30.46 -18.17
C SER A 14 60.19 -29.97 -17.16
N LEU A 15 60.09 -30.49 -15.92
CA LEU A 15 60.87 -30.13 -14.70
C LEU A 15 60.69 -28.64 -14.28
N ALA A 16 60.36 -28.24 -13.04
CA ALA A 16 59.82 -28.86 -11.81
C ALA A 16 59.54 -27.76 -10.73
N VAL A 17 58.86 -28.10 -9.60
CA VAL A 17 59.02 -27.48 -8.23
C VAL A 17 58.56 -26.00 -8.05
N LEU A 18 57.97 -25.50 -6.94
CA LEU A 18 57.22 -25.99 -5.76
C LEU A 18 56.55 -24.77 -5.05
N LEU A 19 55.82 -24.98 -3.93
CA LEU A 19 55.21 -23.99 -3.00
C LEU A 19 53.90 -23.31 -3.50
N GLY A 20 52.88 -23.00 -2.68
CA GLY A 20 52.63 -23.32 -1.26
C GLY A 20 51.63 -22.34 -0.59
N GLY A 21 50.53 -22.85 0.00
CA GLY A 21 49.49 -22.06 0.69
C GLY A 21 48.44 -21.42 -0.25
N GLY A 22 47.20 -21.15 0.17
CA GLY A 22 46.53 -21.47 1.43
C GLY A 22 45.13 -20.84 1.51
N CYS A 23 44.20 -21.54 2.16
CA CYS A 23 42.91 -21.12 2.73
C CYS A 23 41.88 -20.27 1.94
N ASP A 24 40.63 -20.69 2.16
CA ASP A 24 39.44 -19.89 2.37
C ASP A 24 38.68 -19.23 1.19
N ARG A 25 37.44 -19.71 1.03
CA ARG A 25 36.33 -18.92 0.49
C ARG A 25 35.01 -19.38 1.12
N ASP A 26 34.97 -19.40 2.45
CA ASP A 26 33.77 -19.77 3.19
C ASP A 26 32.59 -18.82 2.92
N GLN A 27 31.51 -19.43 2.46
CA GLN A 27 30.15 -19.30 3.00
C GLN A 27 29.79 -17.98 3.73
N GLN A 28 29.18 -17.04 3.01
CA GLN A 28 28.20 -16.16 3.65
C GLN A 28 26.84 -16.88 3.69
N ALA A 29 26.52 -17.42 4.85
CA ALA A 29 25.41 -18.32 5.08
C ALA A 29 24.03 -17.65 4.93
N ILE A 30 23.07 -18.43 4.43
CA ILE A 30 21.64 -18.16 4.55
C ILE A 30 21.30 -18.08 6.04
N ARG A 31 20.86 -16.91 6.52
CA ARG A 31 20.41 -16.73 7.91
C ARG A 31 19.01 -17.32 8.09
N THR A 32 18.93 -18.61 8.41
CA THR A 32 17.71 -19.24 8.92
C THR A 32 17.38 -18.68 10.32
N TYR A 33 16.26 -17.99 10.43
CA TYR A 33 15.76 -17.48 11.71
C TYR A 33 14.94 -18.57 12.41
N GLN A 34 15.48 -19.20 13.46
CA GLN A 34 14.70 -20.07 14.35
C GLN A 34 14.10 -19.25 15.49
N ILE A 35 12.78 -19.21 15.55
CA ILE A 35 12.04 -18.65 16.70
C ILE A 35 12.05 -19.71 17.82
N PRO A 36 12.50 -19.39 19.05
CA PRO A 36 12.45 -20.33 20.16
C PRO A 36 11.01 -20.70 20.52
N LYS A 37 10.67 -21.98 20.42
CA LYS A 37 9.40 -22.52 20.94
C LYS A 37 9.48 -22.53 22.46
N GLN A 38 8.69 -21.68 23.12
CA GLN A 38 8.58 -21.71 24.59
C GLN A 38 8.08 -23.10 25.04
N GLN A 39 8.84 -23.73 25.94
CA GLN A 39 8.43 -24.95 26.61
C GLN A 39 7.46 -24.60 27.74
N LEU A 40 6.23 -25.14 27.71
CA LEU A 40 5.49 -25.32 28.95
C LEU A 40 6.23 -26.38 29.79
N GLY A 41 6.63 -26.01 31.00
CA GLY A 41 7.24 -26.93 31.95
C GLY A 41 6.22 -27.93 32.47
N ALA A 42 6.51 -29.22 32.35
CA ALA A 42 5.76 -30.28 33.00
C ALA A 42 6.42 -30.62 34.33
N GLY A 43 5.64 -30.56 35.42
CA GLY A 43 6.02 -31.02 36.75
C GLY A 43 4.77 -31.57 37.46
N ALA A 44 4.76 -32.86 37.76
CA ALA A 44 3.67 -33.53 38.49
C ALA A 44 3.63 -33.02 39.96
N THR A 45 2.56 -33.18 40.76
CA THR A 45 1.94 -34.47 41.12
C THR A 45 0.58 -34.26 41.85
N THR A 46 -0.21 -35.33 41.95
CA THR A 46 -1.38 -35.58 42.84
C THR A 46 -2.75 -34.95 42.51
N LEU A 47 -3.74 -35.83 42.35
CA LEU A 47 -5.18 -35.62 42.60
C LEU A 47 -5.52 -36.16 44.01
N PRO A 48 -6.68 -35.81 44.59
CA PRO A 48 -7.83 -36.73 44.45
C PRO A 48 -9.19 -36.06 44.15
N ASP A 49 -10.16 -36.93 43.86
CA ASP A 49 -11.58 -36.71 43.50
C ASP A 49 -12.35 -35.54 44.14
N ALA A 50 -13.21 -34.92 43.31
CA ALA A 50 -14.58 -34.59 43.67
C ALA A 50 -15.46 -34.48 42.40
N ALA A 51 -16.46 -35.34 42.26
CA ALA A 51 -17.41 -35.30 41.14
C ALA A 51 -18.53 -34.28 41.37
N ALA A 52 -18.76 -33.37 40.41
CA ALA A 52 -19.97 -32.56 40.33
C ALA A 52 -20.29 -32.11 38.89
N LEU A 53 -21.34 -32.73 38.32
CA LEU A 53 -22.29 -32.18 37.34
C LEU A 53 -21.72 -31.38 36.14
N SER A 54 -21.53 -32.08 35.01
CA SER A 54 -21.29 -31.45 33.71
C SER A 54 -22.61 -31.02 33.03
N GLU A 55 -22.79 -29.72 32.79
CA GLU A 55 -23.68 -29.22 31.73
C GLU A 55 -22.88 -28.97 30.45
N PRO A 56 -23.35 -29.38 29.26
CA PRO A 56 -22.63 -29.18 28.01
C PRO A 56 -22.88 -27.78 27.43
N ALA A 57 -22.16 -26.78 27.95
CA ALA A 57 -22.06 -25.48 27.29
C ALA A 57 -21.24 -25.62 25.99
N ALA A 58 -21.94 -25.82 24.86
CA ALA A 58 -21.35 -25.91 23.53
C ALA A 58 -20.72 -24.56 23.12
N SER A 59 -19.46 -24.37 23.48
CA SER A 59 -18.64 -23.23 23.08
C SER A 59 -18.35 -23.29 21.57
N GLN A 60 -19.27 -22.79 20.75
CA GLN A 60 -18.98 -22.47 19.36
C GLN A 60 -17.83 -21.45 19.34
N GLN A 61 -16.63 -21.90 18.97
CA GLN A 61 -15.47 -21.03 18.80
C GLN A 61 -15.78 -20.07 17.65
N ARG A 62 -16.08 -18.81 17.98
CA ARG A 62 -16.27 -17.76 16.99
C ARG A 62 -14.98 -17.63 16.16
N PRO A 63 -15.05 -17.46 14.83
CA PRO A 63 -13.87 -17.26 14.00
C PRO A 63 -13.08 -16.02 14.44
N PRO A 64 -11.78 -15.92 14.11
CA PRO A 64 -10.98 -14.75 14.44
C PRO A 64 -11.55 -13.49 13.79
N LEU A 65 -11.82 -12.47 14.61
CA LEU A 65 -12.37 -11.20 14.18
C LEU A 65 -11.23 -10.31 13.65
N HIS A 66 -11.38 -9.78 12.43
CA HIS A 66 -10.47 -8.76 11.91
C HIS A 66 -11.07 -7.36 12.04
N ALA A 67 -10.18 -6.38 12.23
CA ALA A 67 -10.50 -4.95 12.26
C ALA A 67 -9.50 -4.19 11.40
N SER A 68 -9.98 -3.14 10.73
CA SER A 68 -9.10 -2.12 10.16
C SER A 68 -8.63 -1.20 11.28
N ALA A 69 -7.38 -0.74 11.24
CA ALA A 69 -6.89 0.28 12.16
C ALA A 69 -7.07 1.68 11.53
N GLY A 70 -7.81 2.58 12.19
CA GLY A 70 -7.80 4.01 11.84
C GLY A 70 -9.14 4.72 11.94
N GLY A 71 -9.44 5.29 13.12
CA GLY A 71 -10.55 6.23 13.33
C GLY A 71 -11.93 5.59 13.56
N ALA A 72 -12.84 6.41 14.09
CA ALA A 72 -14.22 6.01 14.39
C ALA A 72 -14.95 5.54 13.12
N GLY A 73 -15.73 4.47 13.22
CA GLY A 73 -16.37 3.82 12.06
C GLY A 73 -15.46 2.80 11.37
N THR A 74 -15.01 1.79 12.12
CA THR A 74 -14.21 0.67 11.60
C THR A 74 -15.12 -0.47 11.14
N LEU A 75 -14.96 -0.95 9.89
CA LEU A 75 -15.51 -2.24 9.49
C LEU A 75 -14.75 -3.39 10.18
N ARG A 76 -15.51 -4.33 10.73
CA ARG A 76 -15.04 -5.65 11.15
C ARG A 76 -15.76 -6.74 10.38
N TRP A 77 -15.13 -7.90 10.25
CA TRP A 77 -15.70 -9.12 9.68
C TRP A 77 -15.04 -10.35 10.32
N ASP A 78 -15.70 -11.49 10.16
CA ASP A 78 -15.24 -12.80 10.57
C ASP A 78 -14.52 -13.48 9.39
N VAL A 79 -13.37 -14.08 9.65
CA VAL A 79 -12.61 -14.80 8.61
C VAL A 79 -13.11 -16.25 8.53
N PRO A 80 -13.53 -16.74 7.35
CA PRO A 80 -13.98 -18.11 7.17
C PRO A 80 -12.92 -19.15 7.55
N GLU A 81 -13.38 -20.30 8.05
CA GLU A 81 -12.48 -21.39 8.44
C GLU A 81 -11.58 -21.84 7.28
N GLY A 82 -10.30 -22.04 7.57
CA GLY A 82 -9.29 -22.46 6.60
C GLY A 82 -8.71 -21.33 5.74
N TRP A 83 -9.18 -20.09 5.90
CA TRP A 83 -8.53 -18.91 5.30
C TRP A 83 -7.42 -18.41 6.24
N GLN A 84 -6.25 -18.13 5.66
CA GLN A 84 -5.08 -17.66 6.40
C GLN A 84 -4.80 -16.20 6.08
N ALA A 85 -4.73 -15.35 7.11
CA ALA A 85 -4.27 -13.98 6.95
C ALA A 85 -2.81 -13.97 6.46
N ILE A 86 -2.54 -13.21 5.40
CA ILE A 86 -1.21 -12.99 4.85
C ILE A 86 -0.88 -11.49 4.87
N ALA A 87 0.39 -11.14 4.64
CA ALA A 87 0.80 -9.74 4.61
C ALA A 87 -0.05 -8.95 3.59
N ALA A 88 -0.78 -7.95 4.09
CA ALA A 88 -1.56 -7.07 3.24
C ALA A 88 -0.59 -6.19 2.42
N GLY A 89 -0.48 -6.51 1.14
CA GLY A 89 0.24 -5.68 0.18
C GLY A 89 -0.39 -4.29 0.04
N GLN A 90 0.27 -3.41 -0.70
CA GLN A 90 -0.05 -1.98 -0.69
C GLN A 90 -1.49 -1.62 -1.09
N MET A 91 -2.01 -0.58 -0.43
CA MET A 91 -3.42 -0.14 -0.44
C MET A 91 -4.44 -1.17 0.10
N ARG A 92 -4.03 -2.35 0.56
CA ARG A 92 -4.93 -3.34 1.17
C ARG A 92 -4.88 -3.21 2.69
N VAL A 93 -6.04 -3.16 3.33
CA VAL A 93 -6.16 -3.26 4.79
C VAL A 93 -6.22 -4.70 5.29
N ALA A 94 -6.49 -5.65 4.37
CA ALA A 94 -6.42 -7.08 4.65
C ALA A 94 -6.12 -7.90 3.39
N ALA A 95 -5.48 -9.05 3.57
CA ALA A 95 -5.33 -10.08 2.56
C ALA A 95 -5.40 -11.48 3.19
N TYR A 96 -6.07 -12.41 2.52
CA TYR A 96 -6.24 -13.79 2.98
C TYR A 96 -5.94 -14.77 1.86
N GLN A 97 -5.06 -15.73 2.12
CA GLN A 97 -4.93 -16.93 1.30
C GLN A 97 -6.10 -17.87 1.62
N VAL A 98 -6.93 -18.21 0.63
CA VAL A 98 -8.17 -18.98 0.85
C VAL A 98 -7.97 -20.50 0.76
N SER A 99 -6.78 -20.94 0.32
CA SER A 99 -6.36 -22.34 0.25
C SER A 99 -4.83 -22.44 0.38
N PRO A 100 -4.29 -23.27 1.31
CA PRO A 100 -2.86 -23.55 1.40
C PRO A 100 -2.25 -24.14 0.13
N GLN A 101 -3.04 -24.92 -0.63
CA GLN A 101 -2.62 -25.57 -1.88
C GLN A 101 -2.55 -24.61 -3.07
N HIS A 102 -3.22 -23.46 -2.96
CA HIS A 102 -3.38 -22.47 -4.04
C HIS A 102 -3.04 -21.05 -3.54
N PRO A 103 -1.76 -20.76 -3.27
CA PRO A 103 -1.31 -19.44 -2.78
C PRO A 103 -1.60 -18.29 -3.74
N GLU A 104 -1.85 -18.58 -5.02
CA GLU A 104 -2.28 -17.60 -6.03
C GLU A 104 -3.72 -17.09 -5.82
N VAL A 105 -4.56 -17.82 -5.07
CA VAL A 105 -5.97 -17.48 -4.83
C VAL A 105 -6.10 -16.73 -3.50
N VAL A 106 -6.13 -15.40 -3.61
CA VAL A 106 -6.10 -14.48 -2.47
C VAL A 106 -7.33 -13.57 -2.46
N LEU A 107 -8.02 -13.49 -1.31
CA LEU A 107 -8.96 -12.41 -1.06
C LEU A 107 -8.20 -11.16 -0.60
N THR A 108 -8.57 -10.01 -1.16
CA THR A 108 -8.02 -8.69 -0.79
C THR A 108 -9.14 -7.78 -0.33
N VAL A 109 -8.87 -6.94 0.68
CA VAL A 109 -9.77 -5.90 1.17
C VAL A 109 -9.11 -4.54 0.95
N ILE A 110 -9.74 -3.67 0.15
CA ILE A 110 -9.21 -2.36 -0.25
C ILE A 110 -10.29 -1.29 -0.03
N PRO A 111 -10.09 -0.31 0.87
CA PRO A 111 -10.94 0.88 0.94
C PRO A 111 -10.43 1.96 -0.03
N LEU A 112 -11.32 2.50 -0.85
CA LEU A 112 -11.05 3.65 -1.75
C LEU A 112 -12.01 4.81 -1.44
N GLY A 113 -11.79 5.97 -2.07
CA GLY A 113 -12.70 7.11 -1.97
C GLY A 113 -14.09 6.85 -2.59
N PRO A 114 -15.05 7.75 -2.38
CA PRO A 114 -16.44 7.55 -2.81
C PRO A 114 -16.58 7.47 -4.34
N GLU A 115 -15.73 8.16 -5.08
CA GLU A 115 -15.65 8.15 -6.55
C GLU A 115 -15.34 6.76 -7.14
N ALA A 116 -14.71 5.87 -6.36
CA ALA A 116 -14.45 4.51 -6.79
C ALA A 116 -15.72 3.65 -6.91
N GLY A 117 -16.86 4.08 -6.36
CA GLY A 117 -18.08 3.28 -6.20
C GLY A 117 -18.94 3.03 -7.44
N GLU A 118 -18.57 3.50 -8.64
CA GLU A 118 -19.39 3.31 -9.83
C GLU A 118 -19.47 1.82 -10.23
N LEU A 119 -20.64 1.21 -10.06
CA LEU A 119 -20.86 -0.22 -10.17
C LEU A 119 -20.58 -0.76 -11.58
N LEU A 120 -21.06 -0.09 -12.63
CA LEU A 120 -20.95 -0.57 -14.00
C LEU A 120 -19.49 -0.58 -14.48
N ALA A 121 -18.76 0.50 -14.26
CA ALA A 121 -17.35 0.62 -14.59
C ALA A 121 -16.49 -0.38 -13.80
N ASN A 122 -16.85 -0.72 -12.55
CA ASN A 122 -16.16 -1.74 -11.78
C ASN A 122 -16.42 -3.16 -12.32
N VAL A 123 -17.68 -3.50 -12.59
CA VAL A 123 -18.05 -4.79 -13.20
C VAL A 123 -17.35 -4.94 -14.55
N ASN A 124 -17.46 -3.96 -15.44
CA ASN A 124 -16.85 -3.99 -16.79
C ASN A 124 -15.32 -4.08 -16.73
N ARG A 125 -14.68 -3.44 -15.74
CA ARG A 125 -13.23 -3.53 -15.50
C ARG A 125 -12.81 -4.93 -15.03
N TRP A 126 -13.63 -5.59 -14.21
CA TRP A 126 -13.37 -6.94 -13.71
C TRP A 126 -13.70 -8.04 -14.72
N GLU A 127 -14.73 -7.84 -15.54
CA GLU A 127 -15.03 -8.65 -16.72
C GLU A 127 -13.82 -8.68 -17.67
N GLY A 128 -13.29 -7.50 -18.02
CA GLY A 128 -12.08 -7.39 -18.83
C GLY A 128 -10.85 -8.08 -18.22
N GLN A 129 -10.71 -8.08 -16.89
CA GLN A 129 -9.62 -8.79 -16.20
C GLN A 129 -9.71 -10.32 -16.29
N ILE A 130 -10.90 -10.89 -16.55
CA ILE A 130 -11.10 -12.33 -16.72
C ILE A 130 -11.49 -12.74 -18.15
N GLY A 131 -11.34 -11.82 -19.12
CA GLY A 131 -11.57 -12.06 -20.54
C GLY A 131 -13.03 -12.05 -20.97
N LEU A 132 -13.95 -11.51 -20.17
CA LEU A 132 -15.34 -11.30 -20.55
C LEU A 132 -15.51 -9.97 -21.33
N PRO A 133 -16.50 -9.88 -22.25
CA PRO A 133 -16.92 -8.61 -22.81
C PRO A 133 -17.61 -7.75 -21.73
N PRO A 134 -17.57 -6.42 -21.84
CA PRO A 134 -18.19 -5.52 -20.86
C PRO A 134 -19.72 -5.59 -20.91
N SER A 135 -20.34 -5.68 -19.73
CA SER A 135 -21.78 -5.61 -19.52
C SER A 135 -22.37 -4.24 -19.84
N LYS A 136 -23.67 -4.23 -20.14
CA LYS A 136 -24.51 -3.02 -20.22
C LYS A 136 -25.30 -2.85 -18.91
N PRO A 137 -25.85 -1.66 -18.60
CA PRO A 137 -26.63 -1.45 -17.38
C PRO A 137 -27.76 -2.48 -17.16
N GLN A 138 -28.42 -2.87 -18.25
CA GLN A 138 -29.51 -3.87 -18.27
C GLN A 138 -29.06 -5.31 -17.95
N ASP A 139 -27.77 -5.62 -18.12
CA ASP A 139 -27.22 -6.97 -17.92
C ASP A 139 -26.64 -7.17 -16.51
N LEU A 140 -26.37 -6.08 -15.77
CA LEU A 140 -25.87 -6.12 -14.39
C LEU A 140 -26.62 -7.08 -13.45
N PRO A 141 -27.97 -7.20 -13.46
CA PRO A 141 -28.69 -8.13 -12.58
C PRO A 141 -28.34 -9.61 -12.79
N ARG A 142 -27.61 -9.97 -13.86
CA ARG A 142 -27.15 -11.34 -14.14
C ARG A 142 -25.89 -11.71 -13.36
N VAL A 143 -25.10 -10.71 -12.94
CA VAL A 143 -23.80 -10.87 -12.27
C VAL A 143 -23.69 -10.12 -10.95
N VAL A 144 -24.60 -9.19 -10.67
CA VAL A 144 -24.69 -8.41 -9.43
C VAL A 144 -25.93 -8.79 -8.62
N LYS A 145 -25.72 -9.11 -7.35
CA LYS A 145 -26.77 -9.35 -6.35
C LYS A 145 -26.64 -8.34 -5.21
N ARG A 146 -27.62 -7.43 -5.11
CA ARG A 146 -27.80 -6.53 -3.97
C ARG A 146 -28.18 -7.34 -2.72
N ILE A 147 -27.52 -7.09 -1.60
CA ILE A 147 -27.93 -7.53 -0.26
C ILE A 147 -27.84 -6.35 0.72
N GLU A 148 -28.40 -6.52 1.92
CA GLU A 148 -28.22 -5.57 3.02
C GLU A 148 -27.39 -6.22 4.13
N VAL A 149 -26.38 -5.52 4.63
CA VAL A 149 -25.55 -5.96 5.76
C VAL A 149 -25.25 -4.74 6.65
N ALA A 150 -25.50 -4.85 7.96
CA ALA A 150 -25.29 -3.77 8.93
C ALA A 150 -25.89 -2.40 8.50
N GLY A 151 -27.11 -2.41 7.92
CA GLY A 151 -27.80 -1.22 7.40
C GLY A 151 -27.20 -0.63 6.12
N LYS A 152 -26.32 -1.37 5.42
CA LYS A 152 -25.62 -0.93 4.21
C LYS A 152 -26.07 -1.77 3.02
N ALA A 153 -26.37 -1.08 1.91
CA ALA A 153 -26.55 -1.73 0.63
C ALA A 153 -25.18 -2.24 0.12
N VAL A 154 -25.06 -3.55 -0.03
CA VAL A 154 -23.84 -4.21 -0.53
C VAL A 154 -24.17 -4.87 -1.87
N ASP A 155 -23.40 -4.53 -2.90
CA ASP A 155 -23.44 -5.26 -4.16
C ASP A 155 -22.45 -6.44 -4.08
N LEU A 156 -22.95 -7.67 -4.23
CA LEU A 156 -22.14 -8.87 -4.47
C LEU A 156 -22.01 -9.09 -5.98
N ILE A 157 -20.80 -9.38 -6.45
CA ILE A 157 -20.48 -9.59 -7.86
C ILE A 157 -19.88 -10.98 -8.04
N ASP A 158 -20.40 -11.75 -9.00
CA ASP A 158 -19.91 -13.09 -9.36
C ASP A 158 -19.69 -13.17 -10.88
N LEU A 159 -18.44 -13.36 -11.29
CA LEU A 159 -18.03 -13.41 -12.68
C LEU A 159 -17.28 -14.73 -12.97
N SER A 160 -17.69 -15.40 -14.04
CA SER A 160 -17.02 -16.60 -14.56
C SER A 160 -16.53 -16.34 -15.99
N GLY A 161 -15.22 -16.43 -16.22
CA GLY A 161 -14.60 -16.17 -17.51
C GLY A 161 -15.06 -17.14 -18.62
N PRO A 162 -14.67 -16.89 -19.89
CA PRO A 162 -15.11 -17.67 -21.04
C PRO A 162 -14.88 -19.18 -20.90
N GLU A 163 -15.79 -20.00 -21.40
CA GLU A 163 -15.72 -21.47 -21.24
C GLU A 163 -14.50 -22.10 -21.93
N ASN A 164 -14.05 -21.47 -23.02
CA ASN A 164 -12.90 -21.86 -23.82
C ASN A 164 -11.56 -21.24 -23.33
N ALA A 165 -11.56 -20.46 -22.24
CA ALA A 165 -10.34 -19.89 -21.68
C ALA A 165 -9.50 -20.95 -20.95
N ASN A 166 -8.18 -20.88 -21.10
CA ASN A 166 -7.24 -21.76 -20.41
C ASN A 166 -6.05 -20.95 -19.84
N PRO A 167 -5.95 -20.78 -18.50
CA PRO A 167 -6.92 -21.18 -17.50
C PRO A 167 -8.22 -20.36 -17.57
N ARG A 168 -9.37 -20.98 -17.31
CA ARG A 168 -10.63 -20.26 -17.08
C ARG A 168 -10.55 -19.56 -15.73
N LEU A 169 -10.65 -18.23 -15.72
CA LEU A 169 -10.61 -17.42 -14.50
C LEU A 169 -12.02 -17.17 -13.94
N GLY A 170 -12.10 -16.94 -12.63
CA GLY A 170 -13.31 -16.51 -11.94
C GLY A 170 -13.01 -15.39 -10.95
N LEU A 171 -14.03 -14.63 -10.58
CA LEU A 171 -13.92 -13.49 -9.68
C LEU A 171 -15.18 -13.35 -8.83
N LEU A 172 -15.00 -13.32 -7.51
CA LEU A 172 -16.02 -12.90 -6.55
C LEU A 172 -15.63 -11.54 -5.97
N ALA A 173 -16.57 -10.62 -5.90
CA ALA A 173 -16.35 -9.31 -5.29
C ALA A 173 -17.55 -8.84 -4.46
N ALA A 174 -17.29 -7.91 -3.55
CA ALA A 174 -18.32 -7.15 -2.86
C ALA A 174 -17.92 -5.69 -2.76
N ILE A 175 -18.90 -4.80 -2.98
CA ILE A 175 -18.76 -3.35 -2.88
C ILE A 175 -19.57 -2.90 -1.66
N VAL A 176 -18.90 -2.37 -0.64
CA VAL A 176 -19.50 -2.02 0.66
C VAL A 176 -19.25 -0.53 0.97
N PRO A 177 -20.27 0.34 0.88
CA PRO A 177 -20.13 1.76 1.23
C PRO A 177 -20.09 2.01 2.75
N HIS A 178 -19.09 2.74 3.26
CA HIS A 178 -18.99 3.11 4.68
C HIS A 178 -18.08 4.33 4.91
N GLU A 179 -18.53 5.29 5.73
CA GLU A 179 -17.79 6.51 6.14
C GLU A 179 -17.10 7.24 4.99
N GLY A 180 -17.86 7.54 3.94
CA GLY A 180 -17.36 8.22 2.75
C GLY A 180 -16.34 7.41 1.94
N ARG A 181 -16.16 6.12 2.23
CA ARG A 181 -15.30 5.20 1.48
C ARG A 181 -16.11 4.08 0.85
N VAL A 182 -15.53 3.46 -0.18
CA VAL A 182 -16.05 2.24 -0.80
C VAL A 182 -15.05 1.11 -0.56
N TRP A 183 -15.51 0.06 0.11
CA TRP A 183 -14.70 -1.08 0.49
C TRP A 183 -14.91 -2.21 -0.51
N PHE A 184 -13.80 -2.63 -1.14
CA PHE A 184 -13.77 -3.72 -2.10
C PHE A 184 -13.21 -4.97 -1.44
N PHE A 185 -14.06 -5.97 -1.25
CA PHE A 185 -13.65 -7.34 -0.95
C PHE A 185 -13.55 -8.06 -2.29
N LYS A 186 -12.39 -8.62 -2.64
CA LYS A 186 -12.19 -9.22 -3.96
C LYS A 186 -11.33 -10.48 -3.91
N LEU A 187 -11.85 -11.56 -4.46
CA LEU A 187 -11.22 -12.85 -4.65
C LEU A 187 -11.17 -13.18 -6.14
N ALA A 188 -10.01 -13.52 -6.68
CA ALA A 188 -9.84 -13.89 -8.08
C ALA A 188 -8.80 -15.01 -8.24
N GLY A 189 -8.94 -15.81 -9.31
CA GLY A 189 -8.07 -16.96 -9.58
C GLY A 189 -8.70 -17.92 -10.58
N PRO A 190 -8.22 -19.17 -10.69
CA PRO A 190 -8.85 -20.21 -11.49
C PRO A 190 -10.31 -20.43 -11.07
N MET A 191 -11.22 -20.48 -12.04
CA MET A 191 -12.68 -20.40 -11.83
C MET A 191 -13.19 -21.44 -10.83
N GLN A 192 -12.74 -22.69 -10.95
CA GLN A 192 -13.18 -23.78 -10.07
C GLN A 192 -12.76 -23.54 -8.60
N LEU A 193 -11.59 -22.95 -8.36
CA LEU A 193 -11.09 -22.64 -7.02
C LEU A 193 -11.84 -21.46 -6.41
N VAL A 194 -12.19 -20.46 -7.22
CA VAL A 194 -13.01 -19.31 -6.79
C VAL A 194 -14.45 -19.74 -6.52
N ALA A 195 -15.04 -20.56 -7.39
CA ALA A 195 -16.39 -21.10 -7.22
C ALA A 195 -16.54 -21.93 -5.94
N ALA A 196 -15.53 -22.75 -5.60
CA ALA A 196 -15.49 -23.53 -4.36
C ALA A 196 -15.44 -22.65 -3.08
N GLN A 197 -15.12 -21.36 -3.19
CA GLN A 197 -15.02 -20.43 -2.06
C GLN A 197 -16.26 -19.52 -1.93
N ARG A 198 -17.26 -19.65 -2.82
CA ARG A 198 -18.46 -18.81 -2.88
C ARG A 198 -19.19 -18.70 -1.55
N GLU A 199 -19.52 -19.82 -0.91
CA GLU A 199 -20.26 -19.82 0.35
C GLU A 199 -19.48 -19.16 1.49
N LYS A 200 -18.16 -19.41 1.55
CA LYS A 200 -17.24 -18.78 2.51
C LYS A 200 -17.09 -17.28 2.27
N PHE A 201 -17.00 -16.86 1.01
CA PHE A 201 -16.98 -15.46 0.61
C PHE A 201 -18.26 -14.75 1.06
N GLU A 202 -19.45 -15.30 0.72
CA GLU A 202 -20.71 -14.70 1.16
C GLU A 202 -20.87 -14.67 2.69
N ALA A 203 -20.38 -15.69 3.40
CA ALA A 203 -20.37 -15.72 4.86
C ALA A 203 -19.51 -14.59 5.47
N LEU A 204 -18.31 -14.34 4.91
CA LEU A 204 -17.49 -13.19 5.30
C LEU A 204 -18.26 -11.88 5.09
N ILE A 205 -18.87 -11.68 3.90
CA ILE A 205 -19.60 -10.43 3.63
C ILE A 205 -20.80 -10.25 4.57
N ARG A 206 -21.54 -11.32 4.89
CA ARG A 206 -22.66 -11.27 5.86
C ARG A 206 -22.21 -11.00 7.30
N SER A 207 -20.97 -11.29 7.64
CA SER A 207 -20.41 -11.01 8.98
C SER A 207 -19.97 -9.56 9.20
N ILE A 208 -20.01 -8.73 8.14
CA ILE A 208 -19.59 -7.33 8.20
C ILE A 208 -20.44 -6.56 9.22
N ARG A 209 -19.76 -5.83 10.09
CA ARG A 209 -20.32 -5.00 11.14
C ARG A 209 -19.49 -3.75 11.34
N VAL A 210 -20.12 -2.73 11.89
CA VAL A 210 -19.48 -1.45 12.21
C VAL A 210 -19.23 -1.40 13.71
N ASP A 211 -18.02 -1.06 14.12
CA ASP A 211 -17.80 -0.58 15.48
C ASP A 211 -18.38 0.83 15.60
N VAL A 212 -19.48 0.94 16.32
CA VAL A 212 -19.92 2.22 16.87
C VAL A 212 -19.06 2.45 18.11
N ASP A 213 -18.04 3.31 18.00
CA ASP A 213 -17.55 4.00 19.19
C ASP A 213 -18.75 4.81 19.70
N GLU A 214 -19.28 4.42 20.86
CA GLU A 214 -20.29 5.20 21.55
C GLU A 214 -19.61 6.49 22.01
N ALA A 215 -19.68 7.50 21.15
CA ALA A 215 -19.15 8.82 21.43
C ALA A 215 -19.80 9.32 22.72
N ALA A 216 -18.98 9.47 23.77
CA ALA A 216 -19.43 10.04 25.03
C ALA A 216 -20.22 11.33 24.73
N PRO A 217 -21.40 11.52 25.34
CA PRO A 217 -22.31 12.59 24.96
C PRO A 217 -21.59 13.94 25.04
N PRO A 218 -21.87 14.88 24.11
CA PRO A 218 -21.24 16.19 24.15
C PRO A 218 -21.51 16.84 25.49
N ALA A 219 -20.46 17.24 26.21
CA ALA A 219 -20.61 18.07 27.38
C ALA A 219 -21.29 19.38 26.95
N GLU A 220 -22.46 19.68 27.51
CA GLU A 220 -23.20 20.91 27.22
C GLU A 220 -22.32 22.12 27.48
N ALA A 221 -22.09 22.93 26.44
CA ALA A 221 -21.47 24.22 26.58
C ALA A 221 -22.49 25.19 27.21
N ALA A 222 -22.37 25.43 28.51
CA ALA A 222 -23.09 26.51 29.17
C ALA A 222 -22.71 27.87 28.52
N PRO A 223 -23.67 28.79 28.31
CA PRO A 223 -23.40 30.10 27.72
C PRO A 223 -22.52 30.93 28.66
N GLY A 224 -21.53 31.62 28.09
CA GLY A 224 -20.44 32.21 28.86
C GLY A 224 -20.77 33.57 29.51
N GLU A 225 -20.11 33.80 30.65
CA GLU A 225 -19.80 35.14 31.15
C GLU A 225 -18.29 35.24 31.34
N LEU A 226 -17.69 36.36 30.92
CA LEU A 226 -16.28 36.66 31.18
C LEU A 226 -16.15 37.44 32.51
N PRO A 227 -15.17 37.11 33.38
CA PRO A 227 -14.93 37.88 34.60
C PRO A 227 -14.38 39.29 34.29
N PRO A 228 -14.57 40.28 35.19
CA PRO A 228 -14.25 41.68 34.90
C PRO A 228 -12.73 41.96 34.89
N GLY A 229 -12.23 42.72 33.90
CA GLY A 229 -10.84 43.20 33.94
C GLY A 229 -10.19 43.73 32.65
N HIS A 230 -10.84 43.71 31.49
CA HIS A 230 -10.20 44.09 30.22
C HIS A 230 -10.27 45.60 29.91
N PRO A 231 -9.17 46.24 29.48
CA PRO A 231 -9.16 47.62 28.98
C PRO A 231 -9.72 47.72 27.54
N PRO A 232 -10.20 48.91 27.10
CA PRO A 232 -10.92 49.05 25.83
C PRO A 232 -9.99 49.02 24.61
N ILE A 233 -10.42 48.33 23.55
CA ILE A 233 -9.78 48.37 22.23
C ILE A 233 -10.39 49.54 21.43
N GLY A 234 -9.65 50.65 21.35
CA GLY A 234 -9.86 51.70 20.35
C GLY A 234 -8.90 51.48 19.19
N GLY A 235 -9.43 51.32 17.97
CA GLY A 235 -8.62 50.90 16.82
C GLY A 235 -7.79 52.02 16.17
N ALA A 236 -6.69 51.61 15.52
CA ALA A 236 -6.09 52.34 14.41
C ALA A 236 -5.23 51.39 13.58
N ALA A 237 -5.31 51.52 12.25
CA ALA A 237 -4.31 51.07 11.29
C ALA A 237 -3.96 52.29 10.42
N PRO A 238 -2.91 52.26 9.56
CA PRO A 238 -1.76 51.35 9.48
C PRO A 238 -0.41 52.12 9.56
N SER A 239 0.74 51.44 9.56
CA SER A 239 1.90 51.75 8.67
C SER A 239 3.14 50.86 8.90
N THR A 240 3.74 50.40 7.79
CA THR A 240 5.17 50.15 7.52
C THR A 240 6.20 50.00 8.67
N ALA A 241 6.99 48.93 8.65
CA ALA A 241 8.41 48.96 8.24
C ALA A 241 9.08 47.57 8.36
N ALA A 242 10.22 47.38 7.67
CA ALA A 242 10.96 46.13 7.66
C ALA A 242 11.77 45.91 8.96
N GLY A 243 11.92 44.64 9.36
CA GLY A 243 12.78 44.21 10.45
C GLY A 243 13.06 42.71 10.37
N ALA A 244 14.15 42.33 9.71
CA ALA A 244 14.58 40.94 9.65
C ALA A 244 15.10 40.50 11.03
N ALA A 245 14.38 39.61 11.71
CA ALA A 245 14.84 39.00 12.95
C ALA A 245 15.95 37.98 12.65
N GLN A 246 17.20 38.38 12.86
CA GLN A 246 18.37 37.55 12.61
C GLN A 246 18.56 36.55 13.76
N LEU A 247 18.46 35.26 13.47
CA LEU A 247 18.62 34.19 14.47
C LEU A 247 20.08 34.08 14.95
N PRO A 248 20.32 33.65 16.21
CA PRO A 248 21.65 33.63 16.81
C PRO A 248 22.61 32.63 16.14
N PRO A 249 23.94 32.87 16.20
CA PRO A 249 24.93 31.99 15.58
C PRO A 249 24.97 30.59 16.22
N GLY A 250 25.01 29.55 15.39
CA GLY A 250 25.18 28.16 15.83
C GLY A 250 23.95 27.25 15.65
N HIS A 251 22.81 27.76 15.18
CA HIS A 251 21.67 26.92 14.83
C HIS A 251 21.99 26.08 13.57
N PRO A 252 21.70 24.76 13.53
CA PRO A 252 21.80 23.99 12.29
C PRO A 252 20.85 24.56 11.23
N PRO A 253 21.21 24.51 9.93
CA PRO A 253 20.43 25.16 8.89
C PRO A 253 19.02 24.56 8.82
N ILE A 254 18.02 25.39 9.12
CA ILE A 254 16.62 25.08 8.83
C ILE A 254 16.49 25.19 7.30
N ALA A 255 16.45 24.05 6.61
CA ALA A 255 16.17 24.01 5.19
C ALA A 255 14.85 24.74 4.92
N ALA A 256 14.85 25.69 3.98
CA ALA A 256 13.67 26.48 3.68
C ALA A 256 12.51 25.56 3.25
N LEU A 257 11.39 25.66 3.96
CA LEU A 257 10.16 24.97 3.60
C LEU A 257 9.66 25.53 2.27
N ALA A 258 9.71 24.71 1.23
CA ALA A 258 9.17 25.06 -0.07
C ALA A 258 7.73 24.56 -0.16
N ALA A 259 6.83 25.43 -0.62
CA ALA A 259 5.48 25.04 -0.99
C ALA A 259 5.44 24.71 -2.49
N ALA A 260 5.00 23.49 -2.82
CA ALA A 260 4.16 23.31 -4.00
C ALA A 260 2.69 23.53 -3.56
N SER A 261 1.76 23.73 -4.49
CA SER A 261 0.40 24.20 -4.15
C SER A 261 -0.35 23.28 -3.18
N ASP A 262 -0.06 21.97 -3.21
CA ASP A 262 -0.79 20.97 -2.43
C ASP A 262 0.10 20.28 -1.37
N ILE A 263 1.42 20.48 -1.40
CA ILE A 263 2.39 19.92 -0.44
C ILE A 263 3.46 20.92 0.00
N ARG A 264 3.76 20.92 1.31
CA ARG A 264 4.97 21.53 1.88
C ARG A 264 6.00 20.45 2.15
N TYR A 265 7.28 20.79 2.00
CA TYR A 265 8.39 19.87 2.24
C TYR A 265 9.68 20.66 2.54
N SER A 266 10.64 20.00 3.19
CA SER A 266 12.01 20.50 3.35
C SER A 266 12.86 20.03 2.17
N LEU A 267 13.45 20.96 1.41
CA LEU A 267 14.35 20.60 0.31
C LEU A 267 15.66 19.98 0.88
N PRO A 268 16.07 18.76 0.45
CA PRO A 268 17.33 18.19 0.90
C PRO A 268 18.53 18.98 0.37
N GLN A 269 19.61 19.01 1.14
CA GLN A 269 20.84 19.69 0.75
C GLN A 269 21.41 19.11 -0.55
N GLY A 270 21.82 19.99 -1.48
CA GLY A 270 22.39 19.60 -2.77
C GLY A 270 21.36 19.25 -3.86
N TRP A 271 20.08 19.11 -3.52
CA TRP A 271 19.03 18.87 -4.51
C TRP A 271 18.63 20.18 -5.20
N VAL A 272 18.65 20.19 -6.52
CA VAL A 272 18.30 21.35 -7.36
C VAL A 272 16.86 21.18 -7.83
N LYS A 273 15.98 22.13 -7.54
CA LYS A 273 14.59 22.12 -8.04
C LYS A 273 14.57 22.43 -9.54
N ASP A 274 13.91 21.59 -10.32
CA ASP A 274 13.72 21.81 -11.76
C ASP A 274 12.57 22.77 -12.05
N ASP A 275 12.53 23.30 -13.28
CA ASP A 275 11.37 23.99 -13.81
C ASP A 275 10.12 23.09 -13.84
N PRO A 276 8.90 23.66 -13.71
CA PRO A 276 7.65 22.92 -13.82
C PRO A 276 7.53 22.17 -15.15
N ARG A 277 7.18 20.88 -15.10
CA ARG A 277 6.95 20.02 -16.27
C ARG A 277 5.53 19.42 -16.20
N PRO A 278 4.80 19.28 -17.33
CA PRO A 278 3.46 18.70 -17.33
C PRO A 278 3.41 17.33 -16.62
N LEU A 279 2.34 17.09 -15.85
CA LEU A 279 2.12 15.87 -15.05
C LEU A 279 3.17 15.60 -13.93
N ARG A 280 4.07 16.55 -13.65
CA ARG A 280 4.98 16.52 -12.48
C ARG A 280 4.59 17.63 -11.51
N HIS A 281 4.22 17.28 -10.29
CA HIS A 281 3.84 18.25 -9.24
C HIS A 281 5.07 18.98 -8.69
N VAL A 282 6.19 18.26 -8.52
CA VAL A 282 7.53 18.85 -8.38
C VAL A 282 8.59 17.91 -8.96
N SER A 283 9.74 18.44 -9.35
CA SER A 283 10.92 17.66 -9.74
C SER A 283 12.19 18.29 -9.19
N PHE A 284 13.16 17.45 -8.91
CA PHE A 284 14.50 17.82 -8.51
C PHE A 284 15.53 17.01 -9.26
N THR A 285 16.58 17.67 -9.73
CA THR A 285 17.83 17.05 -10.14
C THR A 285 18.76 16.93 -8.95
N VAL A 286 19.33 15.75 -8.75
CA VAL A 286 20.37 15.47 -7.75
C VAL A 286 21.69 15.28 -8.49
N PRO A 287 22.63 16.24 -8.44
CA PRO A 287 23.93 16.12 -9.09
C PRO A 287 24.80 15.08 -8.39
N GLY A 288 25.54 14.29 -9.17
CA GLY A 288 26.53 13.33 -8.69
C GLY A 288 27.91 13.53 -9.33
N PRO A 289 28.87 12.64 -9.03
CA PRO A 289 30.20 12.66 -9.64
C PRO A 289 30.17 12.58 -11.16
N ASP A 290 31.20 13.10 -11.83
CA ASP A 290 31.43 12.97 -13.28
C ASP A 290 30.25 13.42 -14.16
N GLY A 291 29.41 14.34 -13.67
CA GLY A 291 28.23 14.83 -14.38
C GLY A 291 27.04 13.87 -14.37
N GLN A 292 27.09 12.80 -13.58
CA GLN A 292 25.93 11.93 -13.33
C GLN A 292 24.81 12.70 -12.61
N THR A 293 23.57 12.27 -12.83
CA THR A 293 22.40 12.83 -12.15
C THR A 293 21.39 11.75 -11.78
N ALA A 294 20.65 11.99 -10.69
CA ALA A 294 19.41 11.29 -10.38
C ALA A 294 18.24 12.29 -10.44
N GLU A 295 17.06 11.83 -10.88
CA GLU A 295 15.82 12.62 -10.82
C GLU A 295 14.99 12.16 -9.61
N MET A 296 14.55 13.11 -8.79
CA MET A 296 13.43 12.93 -7.86
C MET A 296 12.18 13.61 -8.42
N ILE A 297 11.10 12.87 -8.61
CA ILE A 297 9.85 13.35 -9.20
C ILE A 297 8.70 13.07 -8.23
N VAL A 298 7.87 14.09 -7.97
CA VAL A 298 6.57 13.90 -7.35
C VAL A 298 5.49 14.08 -8.42
N SER A 299 4.62 13.08 -8.57
CA SER A 299 3.44 13.14 -9.45
C SER A 299 2.17 12.84 -8.65
N LYS A 300 1.09 13.54 -8.98
CA LYS A 300 -0.26 13.37 -8.42
C LYS A 300 -1.15 12.80 -9.52
N LEU A 301 -1.83 11.69 -9.27
CA LEU A 301 -2.78 11.07 -10.19
C LEU A 301 -4.00 10.60 -9.42
N GLU A 302 -5.20 10.83 -9.94
CA GLU A 302 -6.42 10.19 -9.42
C GLU A 302 -6.26 8.66 -9.43
N ALA A 303 -6.71 7.98 -8.38
CA ALA A 303 -6.56 6.53 -8.23
C ALA A 303 -7.15 5.74 -9.40
N ALA A 304 -8.20 6.25 -10.05
CA ALA A 304 -8.80 5.66 -11.25
C ALA A 304 -7.87 5.67 -12.48
N GLY A 305 -7.04 6.70 -12.63
CA GLY A 305 -6.10 6.88 -13.75
C GLY A 305 -4.70 6.30 -13.51
N ALA A 306 -4.38 5.92 -12.28
CA ALA A 306 -3.04 5.49 -11.88
C ALA A 306 -2.59 4.10 -12.42
N GLY A 307 -3.49 3.32 -13.03
CA GLY A 307 -3.19 1.95 -13.51
C GLY A 307 -3.15 0.91 -12.40
N THR A 308 -2.93 -0.37 -12.74
CA THR A 308 -2.89 -1.43 -11.71
C THR A 308 -1.54 -1.48 -10.99
N TYR A 309 -1.54 -2.05 -9.79
CA TYR A 309 -0.31 -2.34 -9.02
C TYR A 309 0.73 -3.11 -9.84
N LEU A 310 0.32 -4.20 -10.52
CA LEU A 310 1.22 -5.05 -11.27
C LEU A 310 1.82 -4.33 -12.48
N ASP A 311 1.00 -3.54 -13.20
CA ASP A 311 1.47 -2.74 -14.34
C ASP A 311 2.48 -1.68 -13.90
N ASN A 312 2.25 -1.06 -12.74
CA ASN A 312 3.15 -0.06 -12.19
C ASN A 312 4.48 -0.67 -11.74
N ILE A 313 4.46 -1.77 -10.98
CA ILE A 313 5.69 -2.48 -10.62
C ILE A 313 6.45 -2.94 -11.86
N ASN A 314 5.79 -3.57 -12.84
CA ASN A 314 6.47 -4.05 -14.04
C ASN A 314 7.05 -2.91 -14.90
N ARG A 315 6.37 -1.75 -14.96
CA ARG A 315 6.87 -0.54 -15.62
C ARG A 315 8.13 0.00 -14.92
N TRP A 316 8.15 0.01 -13.59
CA TRP A 316 9.31 0.51 -12.82
C TRP A 316 10.49 -0.47 -12.88
N ARG A 317 10.21 -1.78 -12.81
CA ARG A 317 11.21 -2.85 -13.03
C ARG A 317 11.87 -2.71 -14.39
N GLY A 318 11.08 -2.53 -15.46
CA GLY A 318 11.61 -2.27 -16.81
C GLY A 318 12.49 -1.01 -16.87
N GLN A 319 12.14 0.06 -16.16
CA GLN A 319 12.92 1.32 -16.11
C GLN A 319 14.27 1.20 -15.40
N VAL A 320 14.49 0.16 -14.59
CA VAL A 320 15.79 -0.18 -13.99
C VAL A 320 16.47 -1.39 -14.65
N GLY A 321 15.83 -2.04 -15.64
CA GLY A 321 16.38 -3.21 -16.33
C GLY A 321 16.12 -4.55 -15.62
N LEU A 322 15.18 -4.61 -14.68
CA LEU A 322 14.71 -5.85 -14.07
C LEU A 322 13.64 -6.53 -14.94
N PRO A 323 13.58 -7.88 -14.99
CA PRO A 323 12.51 -8.60 -15.68
C PRO A 323 11.15 -8.35 -15.00
N PRO A 324 10.04 -8.35 -15.77
CA PRO A 324 8.71 -8.24 -15.19
C PRO A 324 8.39 -9.45 -14.30
N ILE A 325 7.56 -9.22 -13.30
CA ILE A 325 6.96 -10.25 -12.43
C ILE A 325 5.53 -10.55 -12.86
N LYS A 326 5.04 -11.73 -12.45
CA LYS A 326 3.66 -12.17 -12.61
C LYS A 326 2.83 -11.79 -11.38
N GLN A 327 1.51 -11.95 -11.49
CA GLN A 327 0.63 -11.85 -10.33
C GLN A 327 0.97 -12.96 -9.32
N GLY A 328 1.15 -12.57 -8.05
CA GLY A 328 1.51 -13.48 -6.96
C GLY A 328 3.02 -13.57 -6.66
N ASP A 329 3.87 -13.16 -7.61
CA ASP A 329 5.32 -13.08 -7.37
C ASP A 329 5.64 -12.03 -6.28
N PRO A 330 6.64 -12.29 -5.41
CA PRO A 330 7.02 -11.36 -4.37
C PRO A 330 7.73 -10.13 -4.94
N GLN A 331 7.26 -8.94 -4.53
CA GLN A 331 7.98 -7.68 -4.68
C GLN A 331 8.18 -7.12 -3.27
N PRO A 332 9.44 -6.97 -2.79
CA PRO A 332 9.72 -6.34 -1.50
C PRO A 332 9.08 -4.96 -1.42
N VAL A 333 8.48 -4.68 -0.26
CA VAL A 333 7.82 -3.43 0.02
C VAL A 333 7.88 -3.11 1.52
N GLU A 334 8.12 -1.84 1.80
CA GLU A 334 8.15 -1.25 3.12
C GLU A 334 6.87 -0.43 3.33
N GLN A 335 6.35 -0.45 4.56
CA GLN A 335 5.18 0.32 4.98
C GLN A 335 5.66 1.52 5.79
N LEU A 336 5.19 2.72 5.46
CA LEU A 336 5.52 3.95 6.18
C LEU A 336 4.37 4.95 6.15
N THR A 337 4.54 6.06 6.87
CA THR A 337 3.61 7.20 6.85
C THR A 337 4.30 8.42 6.26
N VAL A 338 3.63 9.12 5.35
CA VAL A 338 4.12 10.35 4.72
C VAL A 338 3.04 11.41 4.89
N GLY A 339 3.36 12.55 5.52
CA GLY A 339 2.40 13.63 5.76
C GLY A 339 1.10 13.23 6.48
N GLY A 340 1.17 12.23 7.37
CA GLY A 340 0.02 11.68 8.09
C GLY A 340 -0.90 10.78 7.24
N ALA A 341 -0.44 10.32 6.08
CA ALA A 341 -1.15 9.38 5.21
C ALA A 341 -0.36 8.08 5.01
N ASP A 342 -1.07 6.97 4.82
CA ASP A 342 -0.49 5.65 4.59
C ASP A 342 0.28 5.61 3.26
N ALA A 343 1.46 4.99 3.30
CA ALA A 343 2.36 4.96 2.17
C ALA A 343 3.06 3.61 1.98
N ALA A 344 3.27 3.28 0.71
CA ALA A 344 4.21 2.29 0.24
C ALA A 344 5.60 2.88 0.10
N ARG A 345 6.65 2.08 0.26
CA ARG A 345 7.99 2.31 -0.32
C ARG A 345 8.50 1.03 -0.97
N TYR A 346 8.90 1.14 -2.23
CA TYR A 346 9.49 0.07 -3.02
C TYR A 346 10.93 0.43 -3.38
N ASP A 347 11.82 -0.53 -3.25
CA ASP A 347 13.19 -0.45 -3.75
C ASP A 347 13.35 -1.39 -4.94
N LEU A 348 13.78 -0.83 -6.07
CA LEU A 348 13.99 -1.53 -7.33
C LEU A 348 15.45 -1.37 -7.75
N VAL A 349 16.29 -2.30 -7.32
CA VAL A 349 17.72 -2.36 -7.65
C VAL A 349 17.91 -3.13 -8.95
N GLY A 350 18.22 -2.42 -10.03
CA GLY A 350 18.63 -3.00 -11.31
C GLY A 350 20.16 -3.00 -11.50
N PRO A 351 20.67 -3.50 -12.65
CA PRO A 351 22.11 -3.71 -12.84
C PRO A 351 22.97 -2.45 -12.72
N ASN A 352 22.49 -1.33 -13.26
CA ASN A 352 23.20 -0.04 -13.30
C ASN A 352 22.35 1.14 -12.77
N ARG A 353 21.09 0.89 -12.40
CA ARG A 353 20.14 1.90 -11.94
C ARG A 353 19.36 1.38 -10.75
N ARG A 354 19.11 2.25 -9.78
CA ARG A 354 18.19 2.00 -8.67
C ARG A 354 17.02 2.96 -8.75
N MET A 355 15.87 2.55 -8.23
CA MET A 355 14.69 3.39 -8.12
C MET A 355 14.01 3.15 -6.78
N LEU A 356 13.92 4.20 -5.98
CA LEU A 356 13.06 4.24 -4.80
C LEU A 356 11.73 4.87 -5.21
N VAL A 357 10.62 4.20 -4.90
CA VAL A 357 9.27 4.72 -5.15
C VAL A 357 8.47 4.67 -3.87
N ALA A 358 8.07 5.81 -3.34
CA ALA A 358 7.00 5.88 -2.36
C ALA A 358 5.66 6.21 -3.03
N VAL A 359 4.60 5.52 -2.61
CA VAL A 359 3.22 5.72 -3.11
C VAL A 359 2.33 6.04 -1.93
N VAL A 360 1.82 7.26 -1.85
CA VAL A 360 1.01 7.75 -0.72
C VAL A 360 -0.44 7.90 -1.18
N ALA A 361 -1.37 7.32 -0.42
CA ALA A 361 -2.80 7.46 -0.69
C ALA A 361 -3.37 8.64 0.09
N LYS A 362 -3.79 9.72 -0.60
CA LYS A 362 -4.29 10.94 0.03
C LYS A 362 -5.59 11.40 -0.65
N GLY A 363 -6.72 11.03 -0.05
CA GLY A 363 -8.03 11.31 -0.63
C GLY A 363 -8.25 10.49 -1.91
N PRO A 364 -8.74 11.08 -3.02
CA PRO A 364 -8.89 10.39 -4.30
C PRO A 364 -7.55 10.22 -5.04
N ASP A 365 -6.48 10.88 -4.57
CA ASP A 365 -5.19 10.95 -5.25
C ASP A 365 -4.19 9.91 -4.74
N LEU A 366 -3.47 9.32 -5.69
CA LEU A 366 -2.21 8.62 -5.45
C LEU A 366 -1.05 9.56 -5.78
N TRP A 367 -0.19 9.73 -4.78
CA TRP A 367 1.02 10.54 -4.87
C TRP A 367 2.23 9.64 -5.05
N PHE A 368 2.93 9.80 -6.17
CA PHE A 368 4.10 9.01 -6.54
C PHE A 368 5.37 9.82 -6.33
N PHE A 369 6.15 9.42 -5.32
CA PHE A 369 7.43 9.97 -4.94
C PHE A 369 8.54 9.07 -5.51
N ARG A 370 9.08 9.40 -6.67
CA ARG A 370 10.00 8.55 -7.45
C ARG A 370 11.41 9.14 -7.50
N PHE A 371 12.36 8.54 -6.81
CA PHE A 371 13.77 8.87 -6.89
C PHE A 371 14.51 7.81 -7.72
N SER A 372 15.15 8.20 -8.83
CA SER A 372 15.78 7.25 -9.75
C SER A 372 17.04 7.78 -10.44
N GLY A 373 18.05 6.92 -10.58
CA GLY A 373 19.38 7.33 -11.05
C GLY A 373 20.36 6.16 -11.11
N PRO A 374 21.66 6.43 -11.29
CA PRO A 374 22.73 5.47 -11.08
C PRO A 374 22.66 4.89 -9.66
N THR A 375 22.88 3.58 -9.50
CA THR A 375 22.69 2.89 -8.21
C THR A 375 23.46 3.58 -7.08
N THR A 376 24.76 3.84 -7.28
CA THR A 376 25.64 4.49 -6.29
C THR A 376 25.15 5.86 -5.82
N LEU A 377 24.54 6.65 -6.71
CA LEU A 377 24.02 7.98 -6.39
C LEU A 377 22.69 7.90 -5.62
N ILE A 378 21.89 6.86 -5.86
CA ILE A 378 20.70 6.57 -5.04
C ILE A 378 21.11 6.05 -3.67
N ASP A 379 22.13 5.20 -3.58
CA ASP A 379 22.66 4.68 -2.31
C ASP A 379 23.19 5.82 -1.41
N GLU A 380 23.92 6.78 -1.97
CA GLU A 380 24.41 7.97 -1.26
C GLU A 380 23.27 8.87 -0.74
N HIS A 381 22.20 9.01 -1.51
CA HIS A 381 21.09 9.93 -1.21
C HIS A 381 19.83 9.26 -0.63
N GLU A 382 19.84 7.96 -0.34
CA GLU A 382 18.68 7.24 0.23
C GLU A 382 18.19 7.89 1.53
N ALA A 383 19.10 8.14 2.47
CA ALA A 383 18.79 8.85 3.72
C ALA A 383 18.41 10.34 3.52
N ALA A 384 18.63 10.92 2.34
CA ALA A 384 18.11 12.25 1.99
C ALA A 384 16.67 12.16 1.44
N PHE A 385 16.36 11.13 0.66
CA PHE A 385 15.01 10.82 0.19
C PHE A 385 14.07 10.45 1.36
N ASP A 386 14.52 9.63 2.31
CA ASP A 386 13.67 9.26 3.46
C ASP A 386 13.39 10.45 4.40
N ARG A 387 14.37 11.36 4.56
CA ARG A 387 14.18 12.66 5.23
C ARG A 387 13.24 13.58 4.45
N PHE A 388 13.32 13.59 3.11
CA PHE A 388 12.38 14.33 2.26
C PHE A 388 10.95 13.85 2.51
N LEU A 389 10.71 12.53 2.43
CA LEU A 389 9.40 11.92 2.71
C LEU A 389 8.89 12.26 4.11
N SER A 390 9.75 12.19 5.14
CA SER A 390 9.39 12.55 6.52
C SER A 390 9.05 14.03 6.71
N SER A 391 9.50 14.91 5.80
CA SER A 391 9.20 16.34 5.82
C SER A 391 7.92 16.73 5.08
N VAL A 392 7.33 15.82 4.29
CA VAL A 392 6.13 16.12 3.49
C VAL A 392 4.94 16.39 4.41
N GLN A 393 4.23 17.48 4.13
CA GLN A 393 2.94 17.81 4.73
C GLN A 393 1.97 18.14 3.61
N PHE A 394 0.84 17.41 3.56
CA PHE A 394 -0.25 17.74 2.62
C PHE A 394 -0.99 18.98 3.11
N VAL A 395 -1.12 19.98 2.25
CA VAL A 395 -1.91 21.17 2.52
C VAL A 395 -3.34 20.86 2.10
N THR A 396 -4.27 20.88 3.04
CA THR A 396 -5.71 20.86 2.72
C THR A 396 -6.11 22.22 2.18
N ASP A 397 -6.85 22.24 1.07
CA ASP A 397 -7.56 23.44 0.64
C ASP A 397 -8.44 23.95 1.80
N PRO A 398 -8.53 25.29 2.01
CA PRO A 398 -9.54 25.83 2.90
C PRO A 398 -10.92 25.44 2.37
N PRO A 399 -11.90 25.09 3.24
CA PRO A 399 -13.22 24.68 2.79
C PRO A 399 -13.83 25.78 1.93
N SER A 400 -14.18 25.44 0.68
CA SER A 400 -14.88 26.33 -0.25
C SER A 400 -16.09 26.92 0.44
N GLN A 401 -16.10 28.25 0.63
CA GLN A 401 -17.25 28.92 1.24
C GLN A 401 -18.45 28.70 0.33
N SER A 402 -19.43 27.91 0.80
CA SER A 402 -20.72 27.77 0.14
C SER A 402 -21.30 29.18 -0.08
N PRO A 403 -21.78 29.51 -1.29
CA PRO A 403 -22.39 30.81 -1.52
C PRO A 403 -23.59 30.96 -0.58
N SER A 404 -23.54 32.01 0.25
CA SER A 404 -24.65 32.40 1.10
C SER A 404 -25.90 32.51 0.24
N ARG A 405 -26.95 31.76 0.58
CA ARG A 405 -28.28 32.03 0.02
C ARG A 405 -28.75 33.34 0.61
N ASP A 406 -28.76 34.36 -0.24
CA ASP A 406 -29.43 35.62 0.02
C ASP A 406 -30.93 35.35 0.30
N PRO A 407 -31.48 35.72 1.48
CA PRO A 407 -32.88 35.43 1.81
C PRO A 407 -33.89 36.28 1.03
N ASP A 408 -33.48 37.43 0.49
CA ASP A 408 -34.39 38.49 0.04
C ASP A 408 -34.56 38.53 -1.50
N GLN A 409 -35.08 37.45 -2.09
CA GLN A 409 -35.70 37.48 -3.42
C GLN A 409 -37.08 36.82 -3.43
N HIS A 410 -38.10 37.64 -3.21
CA HIS A 410 -39.52 37.37 -3.51
C HIS A 410 -40.16 38.60 -4.15
#